data_AF-A0A951PPI5-F1
#
_entry.id   AF-A0A951PPI5-F1
#
_cell.length_a   1.000
_cell.length_b   1.000
_cell.length_c   1.000
_cell.angle_alpha   90.00
_cell.angle_beta   90.00
_cell.angle_gamma   90.00
#
_symmetry.space_group_name_H-M   'P 1'
#
loop_
_entity.id
_entity.type
_entity.pdbx_description
1 polymer ?
#
loop_
_entity_poly.entity_id
_entity_poly.type
_entity_poly.pdbx_seq_one_letter_code
_entity_poly.pdbx_strand_id
1 'polypeptide(L)' 'MNKKPLSLRIEESRLEKLKRYADVKKKTMTQLIEDWIDRLPTPTDTDGA' A
#
# COMPACT_ATOMS: atom_id res chain seq x y z
N MET A 1 -6.59 1.27 17.40
CA MET A 1 -5.55 0.73 16.49
C MET A 1 -4.42 1.73 16.37
N ASN A 2 -3.18 1.32 16.68
CA ASN A 2 -2.00 2.17 16.54
C ASN A 2 -1.58 2.22 15.07
N LYS A 3 -1.86 3.33 14.38
CA LYS A 3 -1.40 3.56 13.01
C LYS A 3 0.00 4.15 13.03
N LYS A 4 0.91 3.62 12.22
CA LYS A 4 2.24 4.20 11.99
C LYS A 4 2.28 4.86 10.61
N PRO A 5 2.94 6.03 10.47
CA PRO A 5 3.12 6.64 9.16
C PRO A 5 4.05 5.77 8.30
N LEU A 6 3.68 5.57 7.03
CA LEU A 6 4.51 4.90 6.04
C LEU A 6 5.19 5.97 5.16
N SER A 7 6.50 6.13 5.31
CA SER A 7 7.30 7.03 4.48
C SER A 7 8.05 6.22 3.43
N LEU A 8 7.77 6.48 2.16
CA LEU A 8 8.40 5.79 1.03
C LEU A 8 8.97 6.82 0.06
N ARG A 9 10.16 6.54 -0.48
CA ARG A 9 10.69 7.26 -1.64
C ARG A 9 10.19 6.58 -2.90
N ILE A 10 9.42 7.31 -3.69
CA ILE A 10 8.90 6.84 -4.98
C ILE A 10 9.01 7.96 -6.01
N GLU A 11 9.11 7.57 -7.28
CA GLU A 11 9.01 8.49 -8.41
C GLU A 11 7.70 9.29 -8.36
N GLU A 12 7.76 10.57 -8.70
CA GLU A 12 6.60 11.46 -8.72
C GLU A 12 5.48 10.92 -9.62
N SER A 13 5.84 10.40 -10.80
CA SER A 13 4.90 9.77 -11.74
C SER A 13 4.12 8.60 -11.13
N ARG A 14 4.75 7.84 -10.22
CA ARG A 14 4.09 6.74 -9.50
C ARG A 14 3.15 7.27 -8.42
N LEU A 15 3.55 8.33 -7.73
CA LEU A 15 2.70 9.02 -6.75
C LEU A 15 1.43 9.59 -7.40
N GLU A 16 1.56 10.23 -8.56
CA GLU A 16 0.43 10.75 -9.33
C GLU A 16 -0.52 9.64 -9.78
N LYS A 17 0.03 8.54 -10.32
CA LYS A 17 -0.77 7.38 -10.70
C LYS A 17 -1.55 6.83 -9.50
N LEU A 18 -0.92 6.74 -8.34
CA LEU A 18 -1.56 6.27 -7.11
C LEU A 18 -2.71 7.19 -6.68
N LYS A 19 -2.50 8.52 -6.70
CA LYS A 19 -3.55 9.52 -6.42
C LYS A 19 -4.75 9.36 -7.35
N ARG A 20 -4.52 9.30 -8.66
CA ARG A 20 -5.59 9.15 -9.66
C ARG A 20 -6.35 7.83 -9.49
N TYR A 21 -5.64 6.74 -9.22
CA TYR A 21 -6.27 5.44 -9.02
C TYR A 21 -7.14 5.39 -7.75
N ALA A 22 -6.68 6.04 -6.67
CA ALA A 22 -7.44 6.18 -5.43
C ALA A 22 -8.74 6.98 -5.64
N ASP A 23 -8.67 8.07 -6.42
CA ASP A 23 -9.83 8.89 -6.79
C ASP A 23 -10.89 8.09 -7.57
N VAL A 24 -10.47 7.37 -8.62
CA VAL A 24 -11.36 6.49 -9.40
C VAL A 24 -12.02 5.42 -8.53
N LYS A 25 -11.30 4.90 -7.53
CA LYS A 25 -11.82 3.88 -6.60
C LYS A 25 -12.61 4.47 -5.42
N LYS A 26 -12.72 5.80 -5.30
CA LYS A 26 -13.33 6.51 -4.17
C LYS A 26 -12.76 6.07 -2.81
N LYS A 27 -11.45 5.85 -2.76
CA LYS A 27 -10.70 5.45 -1.57
C LYS A 27 -9.55 6.41 -1.31
N THR A 28 -9.10 6.50 -0.06
CA THR A 28 -7.84 7.19 0.23
C THR A 28 -6.65 6.35 -0.27
N MET A 29 -5.53 7.00 -0.57
CA MET A 29 -4.30 6.29 -0.93
C MET A 29 -3.86 5.30 0.16
N THR A 30 -4.04 5.67 1.44
CA THR A 30 -3.77 4.81 2.59
C THR A 30 -4.61 3.54 2.55
N GLN A 31 -5.93 3.66 2.42
CA GLN A 31 -6.83 2.50 2.34
C GLN A 31 -6.48 1.60 1.15
N LEU A 32 -6.09 2.20 0.03
CA LEU A 32 -5.72 1.45 -1.15
C LEU A 32 -4.40 0.68 -0.97
N ILE A 33 -3.44 1.26 -0.24
CA ILE A 33 -2.21 0.57 0.17
C ILE A 33 -2.52 -0.53 1.19
N GLU A 34 -3.35 -0.25 2.20
CA GLU A 34 -3.81 -1.24 3.19
C GLU A 34 -4.48 -2.44 2.48
N ASP A 35 -5.43 -2.18 1.57
CA ASP A 35 -6.10 -3.21 0.76
C ASP A 35 -5.13 -4.06 -0.08
N TRP A 36 -4.00 -3.47 -0.51
CA TRP A 36 -2.98 -4.19 -1.26
C TRP A 36 -2.07 -5.01 -0.35
N ILE A 37 -1.71 -4.48 0.82
CA ILE A 37 -0.92 -5.18 1.83
C ILE A 37 -1.70 -6.40 2.34
N ASP A 38 -3.00 -6.25 2.61
CA ASP A 38 -3.86 -7.32 3.10
C ASP A 38 -4.03 -8.48 2.10
N ARG A 39 -3.69 -8.26 0.82
CA ARG A 39 -3.68 -9.31 -0.22
C ARG A 39 -2.35 -10.04 -0.33
N LEU A 40 -1.29 -9.51 0.27
CA LEU A 40 0.00 -10.19 0.26
C LEU A 40 -0.13 -11.47 1.11
N PRO A 41 0.47 -12.59 0.67
CA PRO A 41 0.53 -13.77 1.52
C PRO A 41 1.26 -13.37 2.81
N THR A 42 0.72 -13.79 3.96
CA THR A 42 1.47 -13.70 5.21
C THR A 42 2.72 -14.54 5.03
N PRO A 43 3.94 -13.96 5.16
CA PRO A 43 5.13 -14.77 5.23
C PRO A 43 4.98 -15.67 6.46
N THR A 44 4.63 -16.94 6.25
CA THR A 44 4.92 -17.96 7.26
C THR A 44 6.44 -18.05 7.30
N ASP A 45 7.04 -18.08 8.50
CA ASP A 45 8.49 -18.06 8.74
C ASP A 45 9.25 -19.31 8.21
N THR A 46 8.87 -19.85 7.05
CA THR A 46 9.31 -21.14 6.49
C THR A 46 9.83 -21.04 5.05
N ASP A 47 10.04 -19.84 4.50
CA ASP A 47 10.83 -19.65 3.26
C ASP A 47 12.30 -19.32 3.59
N GLY A 48 12.90 -20.16 4.45
CA GLY A 48 14.27 -20.01 4.92
C GLY A 48 14.73 -21.21 5.76
N ALA A 49 14.66 -22.41 5.20
CA ALA A 49 15.34 -23.61 5.68
C ALA A 49 16.28 -24.13 4.57
#